data_AF-A0A3E1BYM6-F1
#
_entry.id   AF-A0A3E1BYM6-F1
#
_cell.length_a   1.000
_cell.length_b   1.000
_cell.length_c   1.000
_cell.angle_alpha   90.00
_cell.angle_beta   90.00
_cell.angle_gamma   90.00
#
_symmetry.space_group_name_H-M   'P 1'
#
loop_
_entity.id
_entity.type
_entity.pdbx_description
1 polymer ?
#
loop_
_entity_poly.entity_id
_entity_poly.type
_entity_poly.pdbx_seq_one_letter_code
_entity_poly.pdbx_strand_id
1 'polypeptide(L)'
;MIPIRSLVECSLVRLFWEDWKRSDARDPKWIAAPGDHEEPELHRVDGWPEYGDGTVERKWSRRARLWMSWFSIDAWHVCDWFINAVSDGEPWLWNLDDAGYPEKLMKCGNLQRLVNEATKGLRQRNADLARQIVLGPTDEHFIHDLGAGHTLVQLCSRAALRKEGALMHHCIGQGGYEDLLDDPEVLLLSVRDPEGSPLATLDIRSGYIRQFCAIANAEPSAAIKDLVVGAADAFGWQDWRDRPDFRADEQDYGHEALVILRDLPPLRRRGGLGFIPPANTSS
;
A
#
# COMPACT_ATOMS: atom_id res chain seq x y z
N MET A 1 -17.15 -1.31 26.50
CA MET A 1 -16.61 -1.27 25.13
C MET A 1 -15.15 -0.86 25.24
N ILE A 2 -14.21 -1.64 24.69
CA ILE A 2 -12.79 -1.28 24.72
C ILE A 2 -12.58 -0.14 23.72
N PRO A 3 -12.04 1.02 24.13
CA PRO A 3 -11.75 2.10 23.20
C PRO A 3 -10.72 1.67 22.15
N ILE A 4 -10.88 2.11 20.89
CA ILE A 4 -9.90 1.88 19.82
C ILE A 4 -8.50 2.32 20.25
N ARG A 5 -8.41 3.45 20.98
CA ARG A 5 -7.17 3.93 21.58
C ARG A 5 -6.44 2.87 22.40
N SER A 6 -7.15 2.10 23.22
CA SER A 6 -6.55 1.03 24.05
C SER A 6 -6.03 -0.12 23.19
N LEU A 7 -6.73 -0.47 22.10
CA LEU A 7 -6.25 -1.46 21.13
C LEU A 7 -4.97 -0.99 20.45
N VAL A 8 -4.91 0.27 20.01
CA VAL A 8 -3.71 0.88 19.40
C VAL A 8 -2.54 0.92 20.39
N GLU A 9 -2.78 1.29 21.64
CA GLU A 9 -1.76 1.36 22.70
C GLU A 9 -1.14 -0.02 22.99
N CYS A 10 -1.95 -1.07 23.18
CA CYS A 10 -1.43 -2.42 23.49
C CYS A 10 -0.88 -3.19 22.27
N SER A 11 -1.04 -2.65 21.05
CA SER A 11 -0.56 -3.28 19.82
C SER A 11 0.50 -2.41 19.11
N LEU A 12 0.11 -1.49 18.23
CA LEU A 12 1.02 -0.69 17.40
C LEU A 12 2.03 0.11 18.24
N VAL A 13 1.58 0.79 19.31
CA VAL A 13 2.49 1.56 20.18
C VAL A 13 3.45 0.64 20.92
N ARG A 14 2.97 -0.49 21.44
CA ARG A 14 3.82 -1.52 22.07
C ARG A 14 4.89 -2.03 21.10
N LEU A 15 4.51 -2.36 19.86
CA LEU A 15 5.43 -2.86 18.85
C LEU A 15 6.47 -1.80 18.44
N PHE A 16 6.03 -0.56 18.19
CA PHE A 16 6.93 0.57 17.95
C PHE A 16 7.96 0.74 19.07
N TRP A 17 7.52 0.68 20.33
CA TRP A 17 8.38 0.82 21.49
C TRP A 17 9.41 -0.30 21.61
N GLU A 18 9.03 -1.55 21.34
CA GLU A 18 9.96 -2.69 21.35
C GLU A 18 10.99 -2.62 20.20
N ASP A 19 10.56 -2.26 18.99
CA ASP A 19 11.48 -2.06 17.86
C ASP A 19 12.43 -0.88 18.11
N TRP A 20 11.94 0.17 18.77
CA TRP A 20 12.80 1.24 19.19
C TRP A 20 13.81 0.78 20.24
N LYS A 21 13.42 0.17 21.35
CA LYS A 21 14.39 -0.35 22.34
C LYS A 21 15.48 -1.20 21.70
N ARG A 22 15.10 -2.09 20.76
CA ARG A 22 16.03 -2.95 20.04
C ARG A 22 17.00 -2.15 19.16
N SER A 23 16.51 -1.17 18.40
CA SER A 23 17.36 -0.33 17.56
C SER A 23 18.23 0.62 18.38
N ASP A 24 17.73 1.18 19.48
CA ASP A 24 18.50 2.08 20.35
C ASP A 24 19.65 1.37 21.06
N ALA A 25 19.42 0.12 21.48
CA ALA A 25 20.46 -0.72 22.06
C ALA A 25 21.56 -1.10 21.04
N ARG A 26 21.22 -1.11 19.74
CA ARG A 26 22.17 -1.39 18.66
C ARG A 26 22.97 -0.15 18.27
N ASP A 27 22.27 0.94 17.95
CA ASP A 27 22.87 2.24 17.66
C ASP A 27 21.87 3.36 18.07
N PRO A 28 22.22 4.17 19.09
CA PRO A 28 21.33 5.24 19.55
C PRO A 28 21.31 6.44 18.60
N LYS A 29 22.25 6.52 17.65
CA LYS A 29 22.45 7.65 16.72
C LYS A 29 21.90 7.38 15.33
N TRP A 30 22.00 6.16 14.83
CA TRP A 30 21.59 5.82 13.47
C TRP A 30 20.59 4.67 13.45
N ILE A 31 19.64 4.75 12.52
CA ILE A 31 18.75 3.65 12.19
C ILE A 31 18.79 3.42 10.68
N ALA A 32 18.88 2.16 10.28
CA ALA A 32 18.75 1.77 8.88
C ALA A 32 17.26 1.69 8.51
N ALA A 33 16.90 2.11 7.31
CA ALA A 33 15.59 1.83 6.74
C ALA A 33 15.34 0.31 6.74
N PRO A 34 14.13 -0.15 7.07
CA PRO A 34 13.77 -1.57 7.00
C PRO A 34 13.81 -2.06 5.54
N GLY A 35 14.05 -3.36 5.34
CA GLY A 35 14.10 -4.00 4.03
C GLY A 35 15.41 -4.75 3.75
N ASP A 36 15.42 -5.56 2.70
CA ASP A 36 16.55 -6.39 2.28
C ASP A 36 17.40 -5.68 1.20
N HIS A 37 17.84 -4.46 1.51
CA HIS A 37 18.74 -3.70 0.63
C HIS A 37 20.20 -3.99 0.99
N GLU A 38 21.06 -4.16 -0.02
CA GLU A 38 22.52 -4.34 0.18
C GLU A 38 23.14 -3.14 0.92
N GLU A 39 22.63 -1.93 0.64
CA GLU A 39 23.05 -0.68 1.27
C GLU A 39 21.79 0.07 1.76
N PRO A 40 21.30 -0.21 2.98
CA PRO A 40 20.11 0.45 3.49
C PRO A 40 20.40 1.92 3.82
N GLU A 41 19.44 2.80 3.51
CA GLU A 41 19.54 4.22 3.86
C GLU A 41 19.67 4.38 5.39
N LEU A 42 20.63 5.19 5.84
CA LEU A 42 20.86 5.47 7.25
C LEU A 42 20.26 6.83 7.63
N HIS A 43 19.44 6.84 8.67
CA HIS A 43 18.85 8.06 9.19
C HIS A 43 19.38 8.37 10.58
N ARG A 44 19.79 9.63 10.80
CA ARG A 44 20.18 10.12 12.12
C ARG A 44 18.95 10.29 13.03
N VAL A 45 19.05 9.78 14.25
CA VAL A 45 17.96 9.69 15.24
C VAL A 45 18.39 9.97 16.68
N ASP A 46 19.59 10.50 16.93
CA ASP A 46 20.05 10.89 18.27
C ASP A 46 19.36 12.13 18.85
N GLY A 47 18.47 12.77 18.08
CA GLY A 47 17.81 14.01 18.50
C GLY A 47 18.68 15.25 18.39
N TRP A 48 19.82 15.16 17.69
CA TRP A 48 20.77 16.28 17.48
C TRP A 48 21.11 17.00 18.79
N PRO A 49 21.92 16.38 19.66
CA PRO A 49 22.32 16.97 20.94
C PRO A 49 22.98 18.35 20.80
N GLU A 50 23.60 18.64 19.65
CA GLU A 50 24.20 19.93 19.33
C GLU A 50 23.20 21.11 19.33
N TYR A 51 21.88 20.83 19.24
CA TYR A 51 20.83 21.85 19.38
C TYR A 51 20.35 22.05 20.82
N GLY A 52 21.00 21.42 21.82
CA GLY A 52 20.73 21.62 23.24
C GLY A 52 19.45 20.93 23.74
N ASP A 53 18.73 21.59 24.65
CA ASP A 53 17.54 21.07 25.33
C ASP A 53 16.49 20.50 24.35
N GLY A 54 15.70 19.52 24.80
CA GLY A 54 14.71 18.83 23.97
C GLY A 54 15.29 17.72 23.08
N THR A 55 16.54 17.31 23.31
CA THR A 55 17.20 16.21 22.57
C THR A 55 16.36 14.92 22.60
N VAL A 56 15.81 14.57 23.77
CA VAL A 56 14.96 13.38 23.92
C VAL A 56 13.71 13.51 23.06
N GLU A 57 12.95 14.59 23.18
CA GLU A 57 11.74 14.80 22.38
C GLU A 57 12.02 14.73 20.87
N ARG A 58 13.08 15.40 20.38
CA ARG A 58 13.48 15.33 18.97
C ARG A 58 13.81 13.91 18.51
N LYS A 59 14.54 13.15 19.34
CA LYS A 59 14.86 11.74 19.09
C LYS A 59 13.57 10.91 18.95
N TRP A 60 12.64 11.06 19.88
CA TRP A 60 11.34 10.39 19.86
C TRP A 60 10.51 10.75 18.62
N SER A 61 10.32 12.05 18.37
CA SER A 61 9.52 12.52 17.23
C SER A 61 10.11 12.07 15.90
N ARG A 62 11.44 12.07 15.75
CA ARG A 62 12.10 11.59 14.53
C ARG A 62 11.87 10.09 14.32
N ARG A 63 12.03 9.28 15.36
CA ARG A 63 11.82 7.82 15.28
C ARG A 63 10.36 7.48 14.99
N ALA A 64 9.41 8.13 15.65
CA ALA A 64 7.99 7.93 15.38
C ALA A 64 7.64 8.31 13.93
N ARG A 65 8.17 9.44 13.42
CA ARG A 65 7.97 9.85 12.03
C ARG A 65 8.53 8.84 11.03
N LEU A 66 9.75 8.35 11.27
CA LEU A 66 10.38 7.32 10.41
C LEU A 66 9.58 6.01 10.42
N TRP A 67 9.19 5.55 11.61
CA TRP A 67 8.39 4.32 11.74
C TRP A 67 7.05 4.46 11.00
N MET A 68 6.36 5.59 11.16
CA MET A 68 5.13 5.85 10.40
C MET A 68 5.39 6.01 8.90
N SER A 69 6.51 6.59 8.46
CA SER A 69 6.80 6.66 7.02
C SER A 69 7.03 5.29 6.41
N TRP A 70 7.63 4.35 7.16
CA TRP A 70 7.88 3.00 6.67
C TRP A 70 6.65 2.10 6.77
N PHE A 71 5.88 2.22 7.84
CA PHE A 71 4.83 1.25 8.19
C PHE A 71 3.42 1.86 8.22
N SER A 72 3.19 3.04 7.65
CA SER A 72 1.88 3.70 7.69
C SER A 72 0.78 2.83 7.12
N ILE A 73 0.99 2.20 5.95
CA ILE A 73 0.00 1.34 5.29
C ILE A 73 -0.44 0.21 6.21
N ASP A 74 0.51 -0.52 6.79
CA ASP A 74 0.24 -1.60 7.75
C ASP A 74 -0.47 -1.10 9.01
N ALA A 75 -0.02 0.04 9.56
CA ALA A 75 -0.64 0.63 10.75
C ALA A 75 -2.09 1.06 10.48
N TRP A 76 -2.37 1.63 9.32
CA TRP A 76 -3.73 1.99 8.89
C TRP A 76 -4.61 0.75 8.72
N HIS A 77 -4.10 -0.31 8.08
CA HIS A 77 -4.83 -1.58 7.91
C HIS A 77 -5.20 -2.22 9.25
N VAL A 78 -4.28 -2.19 10.22
CA VAL A 78 -4.54 -2.67 11.58
C VAL A 78 -5.59 -1.79 12.29
N CYS A 79 -5.53 -0.47 12.12
CA CYS A 79 -6.52 0.44 12.69
C CYS A 79 -7.92 0.21 12.09
N ASP A 80 -8.03 -0.01 10.78
CA ASP A 80 -9.29 -0.36 10.12
C ASP A 80 -9.86 -1.66 10.70
N TRP A 81 -9.01 -2.68 10.88
CA TRP A 81 -9.42 -3.91 11.55
C TRP A 81 -9.96 -3.65 12.97
N PHE A 82 -9.31 -2.79 13.77
CA PHE A 82 -9.80 -2.46 15.11
C PHE A 82 -11.14 -1.72 15.11
N ILE A 83 -11.33 -0.76 14.21
CA ILE A 83 -12.59 -0.03 14.07
C ILE A 83 -13.72 -1.02 13.78
N ASN A 84 -13.50 -1.93 12.82
CA ASN A 84 -14.49 -2.94 12.45
C ASN A 84 -14.73 -3.94 13.59
N ALA A 85 -13.67 -4.44 14.24
CA ALA A 85 -13.81 -5.37 15.36
C ALA A 85 -14.63 -4.78 16.52
N VAL A 86 -14.41 -3.49 16.84
CA VAL A 86 -15.17 -2.79 17.90
C VAL A 86 -16.61 -2.56 17.47
N SER A 87 -16.85 -2.14 16.23
CA SER A 87 -18.18 -1.97 15.65
C SER A 87 -18.99 -3.26 15.70
N ASP A 88 -18.36 -4.36 15.31
CA ASP A 88 -19.01 -5.67 15.13
C ASP A 88 -19.05 -6.47 16.45
N GLY A 89 -18.45 -5.96 17.53
CA GLY A 89 -18.46 -6.59 18.85
C GLY A 89 -17.72 -7.92 18.89
N GLU A 90 -16.62 -8.03 18.14
CA GLU A 90 -15.87 -9.27 17.95
C GLU A 90 -15.52 -9.97 19.29
N PRO A 91 -15.81 -11.28 19.46
CA PRO A 91 -15.66 -11.96 20.75
C PRO A 91 -14.24 -11.91 21.34
N TRP A 92 -13.21 -11.89 20.49
CA TRP A 92 -11.82 -11.87 20.94
C TRP A 92 -11.45 -10.60 21.70
N LEU A 93 -12.21 -9.50 21.54
CA LEU A 93 -12.02 -8.27 22.32
C LEU A 93 -12.19 -8.50 23.82
N TRP A 94 -12.97 -9.51 24.22
CA TRP A 94 -13.26 -9.81 25.61
C TRP A 94 -12.40 -10.94 26.18
N ASN A 95 -11.56 -11.57 25.36
CA ASN A 95 -10.58 -12.54 25.81
C ASN A 95 -9.31 -11.80 26.26
N LEU A 96 -9.34 -11.31 27.49
CA LEU A 96 -8.30 -10.47 28.09
C LEU A 96 -7.29 -11.29 28.88
N ASP A 97 -6.04 -10.85 28.88
CA ASP A 97 -5.00 -11.32 29.80
C ASP A 97 -5.16 -10.71 31.22
N ASP A 98 -4.27 -11.08 32.14
CA ASP A 98 -4.27 -10.60 33.52
C ASP A 98 -4.08 -9.07 33.63
N ALA A 99 -3.55 -8.42 32.60
CA ALA A 99 -3.36 -6.97 32.53
C ALA A 99 -4.55 -6.24 31.88
N GLY A 100 -5.57 -6.98 31.44
CA GLY A 100 -6.76 -6.43 30.80
C GLY A 100 -6.59 -6.14 29.30
N TYR A 101 -5.59 -6.72 28.64
CA TYR A 101 -5.36 -6.56 27.20
C TYR A 101 -5.86 -7.78 26.41
N PRO A 102 -6.42 -7.60 25.19
CA PRO A 102 -6.84 -8.74 24.39
C PRO A 102 -5.69 -9.70 24.07
N GLU A 103 -5.79 -10.97 24.49
CA GLU A 103 -4.73 -11.97 24.31
C GLU A 103 -4.29 -12.12 22.86
N LYS A 104 -5.23 -11.94 21.92
CA LYS A 104 -4.97 -12.03 20.48
C LYS A 104 -3.90 -11.03 20.04
N LEU A 105 -3.94 -9.80 20.57
CA LEU A 105 -2.97 -8.75 20.29
C LEU A 105 -1.64 -9.01 21.00
N MET A 106 -1.68 -9.57 22.21
CA MET A 106 -0.47 -9.92 22.96
C MET A 106 0.32 -11.07 22.33
N LYS A 107 -0.36 -11.98 21.63
CA LYS A 107 0.26 -13.05 20.84
C LYS A 107 0.93 -12.54 19.55
N CYS A 108 0.63 -11.33 19.10
CA CYS A 108 1.27 -10.69 17.96
C CYS A 108 2.61 -10.06 18.40
N GLY A 109 3.71 -10.80 18.22
CA GLY A 109 5.05 -10.36 18.66
C GLY A 109 5.76 -9.35 17.75
N ASN A 110 5.21 -9.08 16.57
CA ASN A 110 5.74 -8.12 15.59
C ASN A 110 4.61 -7.57 14.69
N LEU A 111 4.91 -6.54 13.91
CA LEU A 111 3.95 -5.87 13.03
C LEU A 111 3.37 -6.83 11.99
N GLN A 112 4.22 -7.63 11.32
CA GLN A 112 3.76 -8.60 10.31
C GLN A 112 2.69 -9.56 10.84
N ARG A 113 2.86 -10.09 12.06
CA ARG A 113 1.85 -10.98 12.67
C ARG A 113 0.55 -10.24 12.97
N LEU A 114 0.63 -8.97 13.36
CA LEU A 114 -0.53 -8.14 13.62
C LEU A 114 -1.30 -7.84 12.32
N VAL A 115 -0.59 -7.49 11.25
CA VAL A 115 -1.13 -7.31 9.89
C VAL A 115 -1.81 -8.58 9.40
N ASN A 116 -1.18 -9.75 9.59
CA ASN A 116 -1.78 -11.03 9.21
C ASN A 116 -3.10 -11.32 9.95
N GLU A 117 -3.21 -10.96 11.23
CA GLU A 117 -4.46 -11.08 11.99
C GLU A 117 -5.51 -10.07 11.54
N ALA A 118 -5.11 -8.84 11.22
CA ALA A 118 -5.98 -7.83 10.63
C ALA A 118 -6.57 -8.31 9.30
N THR A 119 -5.72 -8.82 8.40
CA THR A 119 -6.15 -9.41 7.13
C THR A 119 -7.14 -10.54 7.33
N LYS A 120 -6.90 -11.46 8.29
CA LYS A 120 -7.86 -12.54 8.59
C LYS A 120 -9.21 -11.99 9.07
N GLY A 121 -9.18 -11.00 9.97
CA GLY A 121 -10.40 -10.39 10.51
C GLY A 121 -11.23 -9.66 9.46
N LEU A 122 -10.59 -9.09 8.45
CA LEU A 122 -11.27 -8.31 7.41
C LEU A 122 -11.74 -9.14 6.21
N ARG A 123 -11.23 -10.37 6.01
CA ARG A 123 -11.53 -11.23 4.83
C ARG A 123 -13.03 -11.40 4.55
N GLN A 124 -13.80 -11.85 5.55
CA GLN A 124 -15.22 -12.16 5.32
C GLN A 124 -16.00 -10.90 4.97
N ARG A 125 -15.75 -9.81 5.72
CA ARG A 125 -16.39 -8.52 5.48
C ARG A 125 -16.02 -7.95 4.12
N ASN A 126 -14.76 -8.06 3.71
CA ASN A 126 -14.32 -7.64 2.39
C ASN A 126 -15.03 -8.45 1.28
N ALA A 127 -15.13 -9.77 1.45
CA ALA A 127 -15.90 -10.60 0.51
C ALA A 127 -17.39 -10.21 0.48
N ASP A 128 -17.99 -9.90 1.63
CA ASP A 128 -19.39 -9.46 1.71
C ASP A 128 -19.59 -8.09 1.05
N LEU A 129 -18.70 -7.13 1.32
CA LEU A 129 -18.70 -5.81 0.74
C LEU A 129 -18.54 -5.88 -0.78
N ALA A 130 -17.58 -6.66 -1.28
CA ALA A 130 -17.37 -6.85 -2.71
C ALA A 130 -18.61 -7.43 -3.41
N ARG A 131 -19.33 -8.34 -2.75
CA ARG A 131 -20.59 -8.91 -3.26
C ARG A 131 -21.74 -7.91 -3.26
N GLN A 132 -21.78 -7.01 -2.29
CA GLN A 132 -22.84 -5.99 -2.20
C GLN A 132 -22.65 -4.84 -3.19
N ILE A 133 -21.43 -4.57 -3.63
CA ILE A 133 -21.15 -3.53 -4.62
C ILE A 133 -21.47 -4.06 -6.03
N VAL A 134 -22.58 -3.60 -6.57
CA VAL A 134 -22.98 -3.80 -7.97
C VAL A 134 -22.37 -2.69 -8.81
N LEU A 135 -21.59 -3.05 -9.83
CA LEU A 135 -20.98 -2.10 -10.75
C LEU A 135 -21.94 -1.82 -11.92
N GLY A 136 -22.03 -0.55 -12.29
CA GLY A 136 -22.65 -0.08 -13.52
C GLY A 136 -21.71 -0.19 -14.73
N PRO A 137 -22.23 0.05 -15.94
CA PRO A 137 -21.48 -0.11 -17.20
C PRO A 137 -20.34 0.91 -17.38
N THR A 138 -20.30 1.98 -16.60
CA THR A 138 -19.28 3.04 -16.65
C THR A 138 -18.29 2.96 -15.49
N ASP A 139 -18.44 1.99 -14.59
CA ASP A 139 -17.59 1.86 -13.41
C ASP A 139 -16.22 1.25 -13.77
N GLU A 140 -16.16 0.46 -14.85
CA GLU A 140 -14.93 -0.13 -15.37
C GLU A 140 -14.87 -0.04 -16.89
N HIS A 141 -13.68 0.21 -17.44
CA HIS A 141 -13.43 0.21 -18.88
C HIS A 141 -12.33 -0.78 -19.26
N PHE A 142 -12.56 -1.59 -20.28
CA PHE A 142 -11.52 -2.45 -20.84
C PHE A 142 -10.42 -1.60 -21.51
N ILE A 143 -9.16 -1.87 -21.20
CA ILE A 143 -7.98 -1.16 -21.73
C ILE A 143 -7.17 -2.04 -22.67
N HIS A 144 -6.89 -3.29 -22.29
CA HIS A 144 -6.02 -4.16 -23.07
C HIS A 144 -6.26 -5.65 -22.84
N ASP A 145 -6.01 -6.46 -23.87
CA ASP A 145 -5.91 -7.91 -23.76
C ASP A 145 -4.45 -8.25 -23.44
N LEU A 146 -4.20 -8.83 -22.27
CA LEU A 146 -2.86 -9.20 -21.83
C LEU A 146 -2.46 -10.59 -22.33
N GLY A 147 -3.34 -11.27 -23.08
CA GLY A 147 -3.15 -12.62 -23.57
C GLY A 147 -3.60 -13.70 -22.59
N ALA A 148 -3.77 -14.92 -23.10
CA ALA A 148 -4.25 -16.08 -22.34
C ALA A 148 -5.58 -15.82 -21.57
N GLY A 149 -6.41 -14.92 -22.08
CA GLY A 149 -7.69 -14.51 -21.47
C GLY A 149 -7.56 -13.47 -20.36
N HIS A 150 -6.35 -13.06 -19.97
CA HIS A 150 -6.14 -12.01 -18.99
C HIS A 150 -6.46 -10.66 -19.60
N THR A 151 -7.04 -9.76 -18.81
CA THR A 151 -7.43 -8.44 -19.29
C THR A 151 -6.92 -7.34 -18.36
N LEU A 152 -6.73 -6.16 -18.92
CA LEU A 152 -6.45 -4.95 -18.18
C LEU A 152 -7.67 -4.04 -18.23
N VAL A 153 -8.19 -3.66 -17.07
CA VAL A 153 -9.36 -2.77 -16.95
C VAL A 153 -9.01 -1.53 -16.16
N GLN A 154 -9.58 -0.38 -16.51
CA GLN A 154 -9.52 0.86 -15.74
C GLN A 154 -10.69 0.93 -14.78
N LEU A 155 -10.43 1.33 -13.55
CA LEU A 155 -11.41 1.56 -12.50
C LEU A 155 -11.82 3.03 -12.55
N CYS A 156 -13.03 3.30 -13.02
CA CYS A 156 -13.50 4.64 -13.38
C CYS A 156 -14.39 5.28 -12.32
N SER A 157 -14.68 4.58 -11.22
CA SER A 157 -15.57 5.10 -10.18
C SER A 157 -15.17 4.68 -8.78
N ARG A 158 -15.70 5.42 -7.80
CA ARG A 158 -15.61 5.08 -6.38
C ARG A 158 -16.11 3.68 -6.07
N ALA A 159 -17.17 3.23 -6.75
CA ALA A 159 -17.73 1.89 -6.55
C ALA A 159 -16.75 0.81 -7.03
N ALA A 160 -16.15 1.00 -8.22
CA ALA A 160 -15.12 0.11 -8.74
C ALA A 160 -13.91 0.03 -7.81
N LEU A 161 -13.37 1.18 -7.38
CA LEU A 161 -12.24 1.23 -6.45
C LEU A 161 -12.53 0.50 -5.14
N ARG A 162 -13.72 0.68 -4.55
CA ARG A 162 -14.10 0.02 -3.30
C ARG A 162 -14.27 -1.49 -3.47
N LYS A 163 -14.87 -1.92 -4.59
CA LYS A 163 -15.06 -3.34 -4.89
C LYS A 163 -13.72 -4.02 -5.11
N GLU A 164 -12.86 -3.40 -5.92
CA GLU A 164 -11.49 -3.84 -6.15
C GLU A 164 -10.72 -3.92 -4.83
N GLY A 165 -10.79 -2.84 -4.03
CA GLY A 165 -10.26 -2.71 -2.68
C GLY A 165 -10.54 -3.93 -1.82
N ALA A 166 -11.81 -4.28 -1.76
CA ALA A 166 -12.32 -5.38 -0.97
C ALA A 166 -11.82 -6.74 -1.50
N LEU A 167 -11.90 -6.99 -2.81
CA LEU A 167 -11.44 -8.25 -3.42
C LEU A 167 -9.93 -8.47 -3.24
N MET A 168 -9.15 -7.42 -3.44
CA MET A 168 -7.69 -7.46 -3.39
C MET A 168 -7.11 -7.27 -2.00
N HIS A 169 -7.92 -6.95 -1.00
CA HIS A 169 -7.47 -6.68 0.36
C HIS A 169 -6.37 -5.60 0.45
N HIS A 170 -6.42 -4.61 -0.45
CA HIS A 170 -5.46 -3.51 -0.53
C HIS A 170 -6.13 -2.17 -0.27
N CYS A 171 -5.33 -1.12 -0.09
CA CYS A 171 -5.83 0.23 0.23
C CYS A 171 -6.47 0.96 -0.97
N ILE A 172 -6.47 0.42 -2.19
CA ILE A 172 -7.25 1.02 -3.29
C ILE A 172 -8.72 1.08 -2.86
N GLY A 173 -9.35 2.24 -3.02
CA GLY A 173 -10.73 2.48 -2.56
C GLY A 173 -10.88 2.87 -1.09
N GLN A 174 -9.78 2.98 -0.33
CA GLN A 174 -9.74 3.73 0.92
C GLN A 174 -9.22 5.15 0.64
N GLY A 175 -9.76 6.16 1.33
CA GLY A 175 -9.79 7.57 0.90
C GLY A 175 -8.46 8.14 0.38
N GLY A 176 -8.55 8.96 -0.68
CA GLY A 176 -7.43 9.58 -1.39
C GLY A 176 -7.41 9.27 -2.89
N TYR A 177 -7.74 8.04 -3.28
CA TYR A 177 -7.84 7.67 -4.72
C TYR A 177 -9.09 8.21 -5.39
N GLU A 178 -10.15 8.45 -4.63
CA GLU A 178 -11.41 9.01 -5.16
C GLU A 178 -11.19 10.39 -5.79
N ASP A 179 -10.29 11.18 -5.19
CA ASP A 179 -9.93 12.52 -5.67
C ASP A 179 -9.12 12.46 -6.98
N LEU A 180 -8.58 11.29 -7.33
CA LEU A 180 -7.80 11.06 -8.56
C LEU A 180 -8.65 10.56 -9.73
N LEU A 181 -9.91 10.19 -9.50
CA LEU A 181 -10.79 9.67 -10.56
C LEU A 181 -11.09 10.71 -11.64
N ASP A 182 -11.04 11.99 -11.27
CA ASP A 182 -11.28 13.11 -12.18
C ASP A 182 -9.98 13.62 -12.85
N ASP A 183 -8.81 13.07 -12.48
CA ASP A 183 -7.52 13.46 -13.05
C ASP A 183 -7.23 12.67 -14.33
N PRO A 184 -7.21 13.32 -15.51
CA PRO A 184 -6.98 12.63 -16.79
C PRO A 184 -5.55 12.09 -16.93
N GLU A 185 -4.61 12.53 -16.10
CA GLU A 185 -3.24 12.01 -16.09
C GLU A 185 -3.08 10.77 -15.21
N VAL A 186 -4.10 10.41 -14.42
CA VAL A 186 -4.06 9.25 -13.52
C VAL A 186 -4.89 8.10 -14.09
N LEU A 187 -4.29 6.91 -14.16
CA LEU A 187 -4.97 5.68 -14.48
C LEU A 187 -4.86 4.71 -13.31
N LEU A 188 -6.02 4.30 -12.78
CA LEU A 188 -6.13 3.25 -11.79
C LEU A 188 -6.58 1.98 -12.50
N LEU A 189 -5.67 1.03 -12.70
CA LEU A 189 -5.90 -0.17 -13.50
C LEU A 189 -5.95 -1.42 -12.63
N SER A 190 -6.65 -2.45 -13.11
CA SER A 190 -6.71 -3.79 -12.53
C SER A 190 -6.40 -4.83 -13.59
N VAL A 191 -5.46 -5.73 -13.27
CA VAL A 191 -5.17 -6.94 -14.03
C VAL A 191 -6.16 -8.02 -13.61
N ARG A 192 -6.91 -8.54 -14.57
CA ARG A 192 -7.91 -9.60 -14.36
C ARG A 192 -7.43 -10.94 -14.90
N ASP A 193 -7.78 -12.01 -14.21
CA ASP A 193 -7.70 -13.38 -14.73
C ASP A 193 -8.78 -13.64 -15.81
N PRO A 194 -8.76 -14.80 -16.49
CA PRO A 194 -9.77 -15.16 -17.49
C PRO A 194 -11.22 -15.20 -16.97
N GLU A 195 -11.40 -15.41 -15.66
CA GLU A 195 -12.69 -15.40 -14.99
C GLU A 195 -13.13 -13.99 -14.56
N GLY A 196 -12.29 -12.97 -14.75
CA GLY A 196 -12.54 -11.59 -14.36
C GLY A 196 -12.18 -11.25 -12.91
N SER A 197 -11.53 -12.15 -12.17
CA SER A 197 -11.06 -11.88 -10.80
C SER A 197 -9.79 -11.03 -10.84
N PRO A 198 -9.63 -10.07 -9.91
CA PRO A 198 -8.41 -9.28 -9.87
C PRO A 198 -7.20 -10.06 -9.38
N LEU A 199 -6.06 -9.78 -10.01
CA LEU A 199 -4.76 -10.36 -9.68
C LEU A 199 -3.77 -9.31 -9.18
N ALA A 200 -3.84 -8.09 -9.72
CA ALA A 200 -3.00 -6.96 -9.34
C ALA A 200 -3.61 -5.63 -9.78
N THR A 201 -3.21 -4.53 -9.16
CA THR A 201 -3.61 -3.17 -9.53
C THR A 201 -2.42 -2.30 -9.86
N LEU A 202 -2.61 -1.32 -10.75
CA LEU A 202 -1.60 -0.33 -11.13
C LEU A 202 -2.13 1.09 -10.85
N ASP A 203 -1.28 1.94 -10.28
CA ASP A 203 -1.44 3.40 -10.25
C ASP A 203 -0.43 3.97 -11.26
N ILE A 204 -0.92 4.56 -12.34
CA ILE A 204 -0.10 5.21 -13.37
C ILE A 204 -0.41 6.69 -13.34
N ARG A 205 0.63 7.54 -13.36
CA ARG A 205 0.46 8.99 -13.46
C ARG A 205 1.35 9.58 -14.52
N SER A 206 0.76 10.38 -15.40
CA SER A 206 1.44 11.05 -16.51
C SER A 206 2.32 10.10 -17.35
N GLY A 207 1.85 8.85 -17.52
CA GLY A 207 2.57 7.80 -18.25
C GLY A 207 3.64 7.04 -17.46
N TYR A 208 3.74 7.23 -16.15
CA TYR A 208 4.69 6.53 -15.29
C TYR A 208 3.97 5.61 -14.31
N ILE A 209 4.39 4.35 -14.22
CA ILE A 209 3.84 3.39 -13.26
C ILE A 209 4.39 3.72 -11.89
N ARG A 210 3.54 4.31 -11.04
CA ARG A 210 3.85 4.70 -9.67
C ARG A 210 3.80 3.52 -8.71
N GLN A 211 2.81 2.64 -8.87
CA GLN A 211 2.59 1.48 -8.00
C GLN A 211 2.03 0.32 -8.81
N PHE A 212 2.39 -0.92 -8.42
CA PHE A 212 1.87 -2.14 -9.05
C PHE A 212 1.75 -3.29 -8.03
N CYS A 213 0.63 -3.44 -7.34
CA CYS A 213 0.50 -4.36 -6.20
C CYS A 213 -0.42 -5.54 -6.49
N ALA A 214 -0.08 -6.71 -5.95
CA ALA A 214 -0.97 -7.87 -5.89
C ALA A 214 -1.84 -7.85 -4.62
N ILE A 215 -2.52 -8.97 -4.36
CA ILE A 215 -3.39 -9.15 -3.20
C ILE A 215 -2.66 -8.80 -1.90
N ALA A 216 -3.34 -8.09 -1.01
CA ALA A 216 -2.83 -7.60 0.28
C ALA A 216 -1.57 -6.71 0.17
N ASN A 217 -1.50 -5.88 -0.88
CA ASN A 217 -0.34 -5.02 -1.19
C ASN A 217 0.96 -5.81 -1.44
N ALA A 218 0.88 -7.11 -1.70
CA ALA A 218 2.06 -7.92 -1.98
C ALA A 218 2.70 -7.56 -3.32
N GLU A 219 3.94 -7.99 -3.51
CA GLU A 219 4.60 -7.91 -4.82
C GLU A 219 3.90 -8.82 -5.84
N PRO A 220 3.60 -8.36 -7.07
CA PRO A 220 3.09 -9.21 -8.14
C PRO A 220 4.07 -10.32 -8.49
N SER A 221 3.55 -11.51 -8.81
CA SER A 221 4.39 -12.61 -9.27
C SER A 221 5.05 -12.27 -10.61
N ALA A 222 6.17 -12.93 -10.92
CA ALA A 222 6.88 -12.72 -12.19
C ALA A 222 5.97 -12.93 -13.42
N ALA A 223 5.03 -13.87 -13.38
CA ALA A 223 4.08 -14.10 -14.46
C ALA A 223 3.13 -12.90 -14.67
N ILE A 224 2.64 -12.29 -13.58
CA ILE A 224 1.78 -11.10 -13.67
C ILE A 224 2.57 -9.89 -14.15
N LYS A 225 3.84 -9.75 -13.74
CA LYS A 225 4.72 -8.73 -14.29
C LYS A 225 4.93 -8.90 -15.79
N ASP A 226 5.19 -10.12 -16.25
CA ASP A 226 5.38 -10.47 -17.67
C ASP A 226 4.17 -10.08 -18.54
N LEU A 227 2.96 -10.39 -18.06
CA LEU A 227 1.70 -9.99 -18.73
C LEU A 227 1.61 -8.48 -18.95
N VAL A 228 2.03 -7.68 -17.95
CA VAL A 228 1.93 -6.22 -18.00
C VAL A 228 3.01 -5.58 -18.89
N VAL A 229 4.14 -6.26 -19.15
CA VAL A 229 5.24 -5.70 -19.97
C VAL A 229 4.76 -5.31 -21.36
N GLY A 230 3.95 -6.16 -22.00
CA GLY A 230 3.42 -5.89 -23.33
C GLY A 230 2.53 -4.65 -23.36
N ALA A 231 1.68 -4.48 -22.34
CA ALA A 231 0.86 -3.28 -22.19
C ALA A 231 1.72 -2.05 -21.92
N ALA A 232 2.70 -2.13 -21.02
CA ALA A 232 3.59 -1.02 -20.72
C ALA A 232 4.36 -0.53 -21.96
N ASP A 233 4.88 -1.46 -22.79
CA ASP A 233 5.51 -1.11 -24.08
C ASP A 233 4.51 -0.49 -25.07
N ALA A 234 3.32 -1.09 -25.21
CA ALA A 234 2.28 -0.61 -26.13
C ALA A 234 1.79 0.81 -25.79
N PHE A 235 1.66 1.13 -24.50
CA PHE A 235 1.23 2.45 -24.02
C PHE A 235 2.38 3.42 -23.71
N GLY A 236 3.63 2.98 -23.86
CA GLY A 236 4.81 3.79 -23.57
C GLY A 236 4.95 4.14 -22.09
N TRP A 237 4.44 3.30 -21.20
CA TRP A 237 4.56 3.53 -19.76
C TRP A 237 5.99 3.30 -19.28
N GLN A 238 6.45 4.19 -18.41
CA GLN A 238 7.82 4.19 -17.90
C GLN A 238 7.84 3.97 -16.39
N ASP A 239 9.04 3.72 -15.86
CA ASP A 239 9.24 3.63 -14.43
C ASP A 239 9.12 5.02 -13.78
N TRP A 240 8.40 5.11 -12.66
CA TRP A 240 8.26 6.35 -11.87
C TRP A 240 9.57 7.08 -11.59
N ARG A 241 10.68 6.35 -11.47
CA ARG A 241 12.02 6.89 -11.21
C ARG A 241 12.63 7.63 -12.40
N ASP A 242 12.13 7.37 -13.61
CA ASP A 242 12.65 7.98 -14.85
C ASP A 242 12.02 9.34 -15.15
N ARG A 243 11.07 9.83 -14.33
CA ARG A 243 10.40 11.11 -14.57
C ARG A 243 11.38 12.30 -14.44
N PRO A 244 11.25 13.35 -15.27
CA PRO A 244 12.19 14.48 -15.31
C PRO A 244 12.34 15.22 -13.97
N ASP A 245 11.24 15.31 -13.21
CA ASP A 245 11.18 16.04 -11.94
C ASP A 245 11.33 15.12 -10.72
N PHE A 246 11.87 13.90 -10.90
CA PHE A 246 12.09 13.01 -9.76
C PHE A 246 13.01 13.67 -8.74
N ARG A 247 12.45 14.04 -7.58
CA ARG A 247 13.24 14.44 -6.43
C ARG A 247 13.34 13.26 -5.47
N ALA A 248 14.57 12.94 -5.06
CA ALA A 248 14.82 11.87 -4.10
C ALA A 248 14.17 12.13 -2.72
N ASP A 249 13.75 13.37 -2.45
CA ASP A 249 13.09 13.79 -1.21
C ASP A 249 11.56 13.94 -1.30
N GLU A 250 10.95 13.70 -2.48
CA GLU A 250 9.50 13.66 -2.60
C GLU A 250 8.97 12.45 -1.79
N GLN A 251 8.24 12.77 -0.71
CA GLN A 251 7.64 11.85 0.27
C GLN A 251 6.46 11.03 -0.31
N ASP A 252 6.53 10.66 -1.57
CA ASP A 252 5.42 10.05 -2.28
C ASP A 252 5.51 8.52 -2.14
N TYR A 253 5.08 8.05 -0.97
CA TYR A 253 5.05 6.64 -0.54
C TYR A 253 6.43 5.94 -0.48
N GLY A 254 6.62 5.05 0.50
CA GLY A 254 7.92 4.42 0.76
C GLY A 254 8.43 3.56 -0.40
N HIS A 255 9.74 3.26 -0.40
CA HIS A 255 10.43 2.45 -1.43
C HIS A 255 9.79 1.09 -1.74
N GLU A 256 8.93 0.56 -0.86
CA GLU A 256 8.19 -0.68 -1.07
C GLU A 256 7.14 -0.58 -2.20
N ALA A 257 6.61 0.62 -2.49
CA ALA A 257 5.79 0.85 -3.68
C ALA A 257 6.61 0.85 -4.99
N LEU A 258 7.94 0.92 -4.90
CA LEU A 258 8.88 1.20 -6.00
C LEU A 258 9.70 -0.02 -6.47
N VAL A 259 9.42 -1.24 -6.00
CA VAL A 259 10.25 -2.43 -6.32
C VAL A 259 10.01 -2.99 -7.73
N ILE A 260 9.06 -2.47 -8.49
CA ILE A 260 8.28 -3.36 -9.37
C ILE A 260 8.74 -3.40 -10.84
N LEU A 261 9.75 -2.63 -11.24
CA LEU A 261 10.21 -2.62 -12.65
C LEU A 261 11.73 -2.78 -12.84
N ARG A 262 12.49 -3.20 -11.80
CA ARG A 262 13.94 -3.45 -11.95
C ARG A 262 14.28 -4.48 -13.04
N ASP A 263 13.36 -5.39 -13.32
CA ASP A 263 13.54 -6.48 -14.28
C ASP A 263 12.83 -6.24 -15.62
N LEU A 264 12.22 -5.07 -15.83
CA LEU A 264 11.71 -4.74 -17.16
C LEU A 264 12.90 -4.52 -18.09
N PRO A 265 12.95 -5.18 -19.26
CA PRO A 265 13.99 -4.92 -20.24
C PRO A 265 13.97 -3.42 -20.58
N PRO A 266 15.14 -2.76 -20.70
CA PRO A 266 15.21 -1.34 -21.00
C PRO A 266 14.40 -1.06 -22.27
N LEU A 267 13.32 -0.30 -22.12
CA LEU A 267 12.49 0.14 -23.24
C LEU A 267 13.39 0.78 -24.29
N ARG A 268 13.28 0.31 -25.53
CA ARG A 268 13.96 0.94 -26.66
C ARG A 268 13.40 2.36 -26.78
N ARG A 269 14.15 3.36 -26.29
CA ARG A 269 13.82 4.78 -26.40
C ARG A 269 13.59 5.16 -27.86
N ARG A 270 12.35 5.05 -28.34
CA ARG A 270 11.90 5.76 -29.53
C ARG A 270 11.48 7.14 -29.07
N GLY A 271 12.30 8.14 -29.39
CA GLY A 271 11.95 9.53 -29.14
C GLY A 271 10.64 9.88 -29.85
N GLY A 272 9.66 10.40 -29.11
CA GLY A 272 8.44 10.91 -29.72
C GLY A 272 7.33 11.26 -28.73
N LEU A 273 7.16 12.58 -28.54
CA LEU A 273 5.91 13.35 -28.45
C LEU A 273 4.79 12.85 -27.51
N GLY A 274 4.38 13.74 -26.60
CA GLY A 274 3.31 13.57 -25.62
C GLY A 274 2.09 12.82 -26.16
N PHE A 275 1.77 11.74 -25.48
CA PHE A 275 0.62 10.89 -25.76
C PHE A 275 -0.63 11.54 -25.15
N ILE A 276 -1.58 11.91 -26.02
CA ILE A 276 -2.96 12.18 -25.65
C ILE A 276 -3.70 10.87 -25.95
N PRO A 277 -4.40 10.23 -24.98
CA PRO A 277 -5.15 9.03 -25.24
C PRO A 277 -6.18 9.28 -26.35
N PRO A 278 -6.44 8.29 -27.23
CA PRO A 278 -7.43 8.45 -28.29
C PRO A 278 -8.78 8.78 -27.66
N ALA A 279 -9.40 9.88 -28.12
CA ALA A 279 -10.75 10.23 -27.73
C ALA A 279 -11.69 9.06 -28.05
N ASN A 280 -12.46 8.61 -27.06
CA ASN A 280 -13.45 7.55 -27.18
C ASN A 280 -14.32 7.75 -28.45
N THR A 281 -14.06 6.96 -29.48
CA THR A 281 -14.98 6.81 -30.61
C THR A 281 -15.99 5.75 -30.23
N SER A 282 -17.13 6.18 -29.72
CA SER A 282 -18.31 5.34 -29.52
C SER A 282 -18.80 4.82 -30.87
N SER A 283 -18.85 3.51 -31.04
CA SER A 283 -19.54 2.81 -32.13
C SER A 283 -20.83 2.18 -31.62
#